data_AF-S4PBU2-F1
#
_entry.id   AF-S4PBU2-F1
#
_cell.length_a   1.000
_cell.length_b   1.000
_cell.length_c   1.000
_cell.angle_alpha   90.00
_cell.angle_beta   90.00
_cell.angle_gamma   90.00
#
_symmetry.space_group_name_H-M   'P 1'
#
loop_
_entity.id
_entity.type
_entity.pdbx_description
1 polymer ?
#
loop_
_entity_poly.entity_id
_entity_poly.type
_entity_poly.pdbx_seq_one_letter_code
_entity_poly.pdbx_strand_id
1 'polypeptide(L)'
;MWWELNMDMEGKICLSCAPWWTHPDADLSSDRPQDKIPWRDHWMQGVYYLPQEMTVQKDSEVSLVSCQDEYSLWFYLEDEKTKYRHYSRPICECGVHMAISRTHVSYLNDGKRSKRFLAQIKEDLVKDATVLDFNGSSFLGMAAAKMGAKTVYILENMKLNINILNDYIKENALENVIVLSELTDEVLEKVTNVVCDPNFSSAILPWENLKVAYLLHKYKSKLKDSVTIVPESCEFWAMPVEFKDLHKIRIPLGTCEGIDMTMFDSLVESSRLISDAEIEAQPLWEYPCKCRGEPRKLVELQMKDLKVTYASDGVHPIVDSESQASNPVNGFVIWAVWMVGGKSISAGPVEWPNVGERVSWDMHTRQAVKILKKTKIVSNSDKWNYQVACDLENGHF
;
A
#
# COMPACT_ATOMS: atom_id res chain seq x y z
N MET A 1 1.53 -0.64 -21.75
CA MET A 1 2.43 0.03 -22.69
C MET A 1 3.86 -0.21 -22.23
N TRP A 2 4.73 -0.55 -23.16
CA TRP A 2 6.17 -0.64 -23.00
C TRP A 2 6.82 -0.18 -24.30
N TRP A 3 8.14 -0.08 -24.30
CA TRP A 3 8.92 0.32 -25.48
C TRP A 3 10.08 -0.63 -25.69
N GLU A 4 10.67 -0.53 -26.88
CA GLU A 4 11.90 -1.21 -27.28
C GLU A 4 12.84 -0.21 -27.95
N LEU A 5 14.13 -0.35 -27.70
CA LEU A 5 15.17 0.44 -28.37
C LEU A 5 16.07 -0.48 -29.18
N ASN A 6 16.15 -0.25 -30.48
CA ASN A 6 17.18 -0.83 -31.33
C ASN A 6 18.44 0.02 -31.20
N MET A 7 19.47 -0.55 -30.59
CA MET A 7 20.73 0.13 -30.29
C MET A 7 21.68 0.14 -31.49
N ASP A 8 21.33 -0.56 -32.57
CA ASP A 8 22.02 -0.63 -33.83
C ASP A 8 21.06 -0.52 -35.02
N MET A 9 21.58 -0.08 -36.17
CA MET A 9 20.76 0.12 -37.39
C MET A 9 20.23 -1.18 -37.99
N GLU A 10 20.83 -2.31 -37.63
CA GLU A 10 20.47 -3.64 -38.11
C GLU A 10 19.42 -4.32 -37.22
N GLY A 11 19.12 -3.74 -36.05
CA GLY A 11 18.15 -4.26 -35.09
C GLY A 11 18.59 -5.54 -34.38
N LYS A 12 19.90 -5.82 -34.32
CA LYS A 12 20.44 -7.02 -33.65
C LYS A 12 20.56 -6.84 -32.14
N ILE A 13 20.69 -5.60 -31.68
CA ILE A 13 20.84 -5.24 -30.26
C ILE A 13 19.57 -4.51 -29.83
N CYS A 14 18.62 -5.28 -29.26
CA CYS A 14 17.36 -4.74 -28.77
C CYS A 14 17.35 -4.64 -27.25
N LEU A 15 16.94 -3.49 -26.74
CA LEU A 15 16.66 -3.25 -25.35
C LEU A 15 15.14 -3.17 -25.15
N SER A 16 14.54 -4.27 -24.69
CA SER A 16 13.08 -4.36 -24.51
C SER A 16 12.66 -4.11 -23.06
N CYS A 17 11.55 -3.39 -22.88
CA CYS A 17 10.82 -3.30 -21.62
C CYS A 17 9.53 -4.14 -21.64
N ALA A 18 9.42 -5.09 -22.58
CA ALA A 18 8.27 -5.97 -22.66
C ALA A 18 8.06 -6.78 -21.35
N PRO A 19 6.81 -7.03 -20.96
CA PRO A 19 6.53 -7.97 -19.88
C PRO A 19 6.84 -9.41 -20.31
N TRP A 20 7.04 -10.31 -19.34
CA TRP A 20 7.56 -11.65 -19.57
C TRP A 20 6.79 -12.49 -20.61
N TRP A 21 5.48 -12.30 -20.75
CA TRP A 21 4.66 -13.08 -21.70
C TRP A 21 4.89 -12.70 -23.17
N THR A 22 5.62 -11.62 -23.44
CA THR A 22 5.95 -11.17 -24.79
C THR A 22 7.40 -10.67 -24.90
N HIS A 23 8.22 -10.88 -23.88
CA HIS A 23 9.61 -10.44 -23.88
C HIS A 23 10.48 -11.38 -24.74
N PRO A 24 11.37 -10.86 -25.59
CA PRO A 24 12.15 -11.68 -26.53
C PRO A 24 13.02 -12.75 -25.83
N ASP A 25 13.57 -12.42 -24.65
CA ASP A 25 14.41 -13.35 -23.87
C ASP A 25 13.63 -14.26 -22.91
N ALA A 26 12.29 -14.20 -22.90
CA ALA A 26 11.51 -15.02 -21.97
C ALA A 26 11.44 -16.49 -22.43
N ASP A 27 11.86 -17.40 -21.56
CA ASP A 27 11.62 -18.83 -21.74
C ASP A 27 10.23 -19.20 -21.19
N LEU A 28 9.23 -19.16 -22.08
CA LEU A 28 7.83 -19.46 -21.78
C LEU A 28 7.58 -20.92 -21.38
N SER A 29 8.57 -21.82 -21.55
CA SER A 29 8.46 -23.22 -21.09
C SER A 29 8.81 -23.39 -19.61
N SER A 30 9.44 -22.40 -19.00
CA SER A 30 9.77 -22.41 -17.57
C SER A 30 8.54 -22.16 -16.69
N ASP A 31 8.50 -22.76 -15.51
CA ASP A 31 7.47 -22.47 -14.49
C ASP A 31 7.38 -20.97 -14.13
N ARG A 32 8.49 -20.24 -14.27
CA ARG A 32 8.56 -18.80 -13.98
C ARG A 32 9.36 -18.06 -15.06
N PRO A 33 8.78 -17.80 -16.24
CA PRO A 33 9.47 -17.12 -17.34
C PRO A 33 9.97 -15.72 -16.94
N GLN A 34 9.19 -15.01 -16.12
CA GLN A 34 9.55 -13.71 -15.55
C GLN A 34 10.82 -13.74 -14.71
N ASP A 35 11.23 -14.91 -14.22
CA ASP A 35 12.44 -14.99 -13.42
C ASP A 35 13.73 -14.96 -14.24
N LYS A 36 13.64 -15.22 -15.55
CA LYS A 36 14.78 -15.36 -16.48
C LYS A 36 15.05 -14.10 -17.31
N ILE A 37 14.13 -13.15 -17.36
CA ILE A 37 14.30 -11.89 -18.10
C ILE A 37 15.15 -10.88 -17.30
N PRO A 38 15.88 -9.96 -17.95
CA PRO A 38 16.63 -8.90 -17.26
C PRO A 38 15.71 -7.97 -16.46
N TRP A 39 15.83 -8.01 -15.13
CA TRP A 39 15.07 -7.13 -14.25
C TRP A 39 15.72 -5.75 -14.11
N ARG A 40 14.88 -4.71 -14.00
CA ARG A 40 15.27 -3.33 -13.68
C ARG A 40 14.09 -2.59 -13.05
N ASP A 41 14.38 -1.54 -12.30
CA ASP A 41 13.39 -0.70 -11.60
C ASP A 41 13.24 0.69 -12.20
N HIS A 42 14.35 1.27 -12.68
CA HIS A 42 14.37 2.61 -13.25
C HIS A 42 13.54 2.73 -14.55
N TRP A 43 13.25 1.60 -15.21
CA TRP A 43 12.30 1.50 -16.31
C TRP A 43 11.34 0.35 -16.06
N MET A 44 10.05 0.66 -16.12
CA MET A 44 8.95 -0.29 -15.97
C MET A 44 7.92 -0.08 -17.08
N GLN A 45 6.88 -0.90 -17.07
CA GLN A 45 5.75 -0.76 -17.99
C GLN A 45 4.77 0.30 -17.50
N GLY A 46 4.03 0.93 -18.41
CA GLY A 46 2.97 1.89 -18.11
C GLY A 46 1.58 1.30 -18.31
N VAL A 47 0.66 1.54 -17.36
CA VAL A 47 -0.76 1.21 -17.49
C VAL A 47 -1.56 2.49 -17.72
N TYR A 48 -2.36 2.50 -18.79
CA TYR A 48 -3.20 3.63 -19.18
C TYR A 48 -4.67 3.20 -19.18
N TYR A 49 -5.55 4.16 -18.90
CA TYR A 49 -6.99 3.96 -18.84
C TYR A 49 -7.61 4.72 -20.01
N LEU A 50 -8.57 4.09 -20.68
CA LEU A 50 -9.38 4.78 -21.68
C LEU A 50 -10.32 5.77 -20.98
N PRO A 51 -10.67 6.90 -21.62
CA PRO A 51 -11.59 7.88 -21.03
C PRO A 51 -12.98 7.31 -20.76
N GLN A 52 -13.39 6.33 -21.58
CA GLN A 52 -14.64 5.60 -21.46
C GLN A 52 -14.38 4.11 -21.71
N GLU A 53 -15.12 3.27 -20.99
CA GLU A 53 -15.12 1.83 -21.26
C GLU A 53 -15.78 1.54 -22.62
N MET A 54 -15.28 0.53 -23.30
CA MET A 54 -15.86 0.04 -24.54
C MET A 54 -15.80 -1.48 -24.53
N THR A 55 -16.94 -2.11 -24.74
CA THR A 55 -17.01 -3.57 -24.88
C THR A 55 -16.68 -3.93 -26.32
N VAL A 56 -15.62 -4.72 -26.51
CA VAL A 56 -15.21 -5.22 -27.82
C VAL A 56 -15.60 -6.69 -27.97
N GLN A 57 -15.92 -7.11 -29.20
CA GLN A 57 -16.24 -8.51 -29.49
C GLN A 57 -15.10 -9.16 -30.26
N LYS A 58 -14.98 -10.48 -30.14
CA LYS A 58 -14.06 -11.22 -31.00
C LYS A 58 -14.44 -10.94 -32.46
N ASP A 59 -13.42 -10.74 -33.29
CA ASP A 59 -13.56 -10.48 -34.72
C ASP A 59 -14.24 -9.14 -35.07
N SER A 60 -14.45 -8.23 -34.09
CA SER A 60 -14.85 -6.84 -34.35
C SER A 60 -13.65 -5.93 -34.57
N GLU A 61 -13.76 -4.99 -35.50
CA GLU A 61 -12.71 -4.01 -35.79
C GLU A 61 -12.87 -2.76 -34.91
N VAL A 62 -11.81 -2.40 -34.19
CA VAL A 62 -11.71 -1.19 -33.37
C VAL A 62 -10.33 -0.57 -33.58
N SER A 63 -10.25 0.75 -33.46
CA SER A 63 -9.00 1.49 -33.64
C SER A 63 -8.52 2.07 -32.31
N LEU A 64 -7.33 1.65 -31.86
CA LEU A 64 -6.64 2.27 -30.73
C LEU A 64 -5.88 3.50 -31.23
N VAL A 65 -6.31 4.69 -30.81
CA VAL A 65 -5.65 5.95 -31.16
C VAL A 65 -4.62 6.29 -30.09
N SER A 66 -3.35 6.22 -30.44
CA SER A 66 -2.23 6.63 -29.59
C SER A 66 -1.94 8.11 -29.76
N CYS A 67 -1.99 8.86 -28.66
CA CYS A 67 -1.78 10.30 -28.66
C CYS A 67 -0.58 10.65 -27.77
N GLN A 68 0.13 11.71 -28.14
CA GLN A 68 1.27 12.18 -27.37
C GLN A 68 1.46 13.69 -27.44
N ASP A 69 2.05 14.23 -26.40
CA ASP A 69 2.76 15.51 -26.42
C ASP A 69 4.26 15.24 -26.22
N GLU A 70 5.05 16.26 -25.90
CA GLU A 70 6.49 16.13 -25.68
C GLU A 70 6.86 15.20 -24.50
N TYR A 71 5.96 15.00 -23.53
CA TYR A 71 6.26 14.32 -22.26
C TYR A 71 5.26 13.22 -21.88
N SER A 72 4.08 13.18 -22.49
CA SER A 72 2.96 12.36 -22.05
C SER A 72 2.36 11.55 -23.19
N LEU A 73 1.86 10.37 -22.85
CA LEU A 73 1.07 9.50 -23.71
C LEU A 73 -0.36 9.39 -23.17
N TRP A 74 -1.34 9.27 -24.05
CA TRP A 74 -2.72 8.91 -23.72
C TRP A 74 -3.39 8.22 -24.91
N PHE A 75 -4.54 7.57 -24.66
CA PHE A 75 -5.14 6.65 -25.62
C PHE A 75 -6.65 6.82 -25.70
N TYR A 76 -7.20 6.61 -26.91
CA TYR A 76 -8.63 6.47 -27.17
C TYR A 76 -8.90 5.17 -27.91
N LEU A 77 -10.14 4.68 -27.82
CA LEU A 77 -10.60 3.55 -28.58
C LEU A 77 -11.81 3.96 -29.42
N GLU A 78 -11.78 3.70 -30.71
CA GLU A 78 -12.82 4.08 -31.67
C GLU A 78 -13.43 2.87 -32.35
N ASP A 79 -14.71 2.99 -32.69
CA ASP A 79 -15.44 2.08 -33.57
C ASP A 79 -16.29 2.89 -34.57
N GLU A 80 -17.17 2.24 -35.32
CA GLU A 80 -18.04 2.94 -36.28
C GLU A 80 -18.96 3.99 -35.61
N LYS A 81 -19.34 3.77 -34.34
CA LYS A 81 -20.32 4.59 -33.60
C LYS A 81 -19.66 5.63 -32.71
N THR A 82 -18.45 5.36 -32.26
CA THR A 82 -17.71 6.10 -31.24
C THR A 82 -16.50 6.71 -31.90
N LYS A 83 -16.63 7.99 -32.26
CA LYS A 83 -15.55 8.78 -32.86
C LYS A 83 -15.33 10.05 -32.07
N TYR A 84 -14.07 10.38 -31.81
CA TYR A 84 -13.68 11.58 -31.08
C TYR A 84 -13.32 12.69 -32.07
N ARG A 85 -13.89 13.88 -31.87
CA ARG A 85 -13.56 15.06 -32.70
C ARG A 85 -12.20 15.65 -32.37
N HIS A 86 -11.81 15.55 -31.10
CA HIS A 86 -10.57 16.09 -30.56
C HIS A 86 -9.97 15.06 -29.60
N TYR A 87 -8.70 14.74 -29.81
CA TYR A 87 -7.96 13.78 -28.99
C TYR A 87 -7.16 14.48 -27.88
N SER A 88 -7.77 15.47 -27.23
CA SER A 88 -7.13 16.26 -26.18
C SER A 88 -6.91 15.43 -24.92
N ARG A 89 -5.72 15.48 -24.31
CA ARG A 89 -5.42 14.73 -23.08
C ARG A 89 -6.55 14.83 -22.04
N PRO A 90 -7.16 13.70 -21.63
CA PRO A 90 -8.20 13.69 -20.61
C PRO A 90 -7.68 14.20 -19.27
N ILE A 91 -8.50 14.98 -18.58
CA ILE A 91 -8.23 15.46 -17.21
C ILE A 91 -9.29 14.92 -16.25
N CYS A 92 -8.92 14.82 -14.97
CA CYS A 92 -9.85 14.37 -13.94
C CYS A 92 -10.88 15.47 -13.63
N GLU A 93 -12.16 15.17 -13.85
CA GLU A 93 -13.27 16.08 -13.52
C GLU A 93 -14.04 15.65 -12.26
N CYS A 94 -13.86 14.41 -11.80
CA CYS A 94 -14.53 13.88 -10.60
C CYS A 94 -13.82 14.20 -9.28
N GLY A 95 -12.62 14.78 -9.31
CA GLY A 95 -11.78 15.03 -8.13
C GLY A 95 -11.09 13.79 -7.54
N VAL A 96 -11.68 12.59 -7.64
CA VAL A 96 -11.15 11.35 -7.02
C VAL A 96 -9.71 11.06 -7.44
N HIS A 97 -9.39 11.08 -8.74
CA HIS A 97 -8.05 10.76 -9.23
C HIS A 97 -6.99 11.84 -8.94
N MET A 98 -7.41 13.00 -8.42
CA MET A 98 -6.49 14.03 -7.93
C MET A 98 -6.28 13.94 -6.42
N ALA A 99 -7.31 13.53 -5.68
CA ALA A 99 -7.27 13.38 -4.22
C ALA A 99 -6.60 12.09 -3.76
N ILE A 100 -6.79 11.02 -4.53
CA ILE A 100 -6.55 9.65 -4.07
C ILE A 100 -5.55 8.96 -5.02
N SER A 101 -4.51 8.35 -4.45
CA SER A 101 -3.51 7.60 -5.21
C SER A 101 -4.12 6.33 -5.86
N ARG A 102 -3.46 5.78 -6.89
CA ARG A 102 -3.89 4.52 -7.53
C ARG A 102 -4.01 3.38 -6.52
N THR A 103 -3.06 3.28 -5.59
CA THR A 103 -3.06 2.28 -4.52
C THR A 103 -4.26 2.46 -3.60
N HIS A 104 -4.61 3.69 -3.24
CA HIS A 104 -5.78 3.96 -2.39
C HIS A 104 -7.11 3.74 -3.13
N VAL A 105 -7.21 4.07 -4.42
CA VAL A 105 -8.38 3.70 -5.24
C VAL A 105 -8.52 2.17 -5.29
N SER A 106 -7.42 1.45 -5.48
CA SER A 106 -7.40 -0.02 -5.44
C SER A 106 -7.87 -0.55 -4.08
N TYR A 107 -7.41 0.06 -2.98
CA TYR A 107 -7.81 -0.29 -1.61
C TYR A 107 -9.31 -0.11 -1.37
N LEU A 108 -9.90 1.00 -1.82
CA LEU A 108 -11.35 1.23 -1.71
C LEU A 108 -12.18 0.19 -2.48
N ASN A 109 -11.59 -0.45 -3.48
CA ASN A 109 -12.21 -1.51 -4.28
C ASN A 109 -11.86 -2.93 -3.77
N ASP A 110 -11.13 -3.08 -2.66
CA ASP A 110 -10.93 -4.38 -2.01
C ASP A 110 -12.22 -4.83 -1.30
N GLY A 111 -13.11 -5.44 -2.07
CA GLY A 111 -14.39 -5.92 -1.57
C GLY A 111 -14.27 -6.99 -0.48
N LYS A 112 -13.15 -7.73 -0.37
CA LYS A 112 -12.93 -8.71 0.71
C LYS A 112 -12.69 -7.99 2.03
N ARG A 113 -11.84 -6.97 2.02
CA ARG A 113 -11.57 -6.13 3.19
C ARG A 113 -12.80 -5.34 3.60
N SER A 114 -13.44 -4.62 2.67
CA SER A 114 -14.63 -3.82 2.99
C SER A 114 -15.71 -4.69 3.61
N LYS A 115 -15.99 -5.88 3.07
CA LYS A 115 -16.99 -6.81 3.65
C LYS A 115 -16.70 -7.19 5.10
N ARG A 116 -15.43 -7.29 5.52
CA ARG A 116 -15.08 -7.59 6.92
C ARG A 116 -15.40 -6.42 7.85
N PHE A 117 -14.98 -5.21 7.49
CA PHE A 117 -15.35 -4.00 8.23
C PHE A 117 -16.87 -3.82 8.29
N LEU A 118 -17.56 -3.96 7.15
CA LEU A 118 -19.00 -3.82 7.05
C LEU A 118 -19.77 -4.85 7.89
N ALA A 119 -19.29 -6.10 7.95
CA ALA A 119 -19.88 -7.13 8.80
C ALA A 119 -19.74 -6.75 10.28
N GLN A 120 -18.55 -6.33 10.71
CA GLN A 120 -18.32 -5.95 12.10
C GLN A 120 -19.12 -4.71 12.52
N ILE A 121 -19.13 -3.67 11.67
CA ILE A 121 -19.93 -2.46 11.90
C ILE A 121 -21.41 -2.83 12.07
N LYS A 122 -21.93 -3.72 11.21
CA LYS A 122 -23.32 -4.16 11.30
C LYS A 122 -23.64 -4.88 12.61
N GLU A 123 -22.71 -5.65 13.16
CA GLU A 123 -22.85 -6.31 14.46
C GLU A 123 -22.80 -5.32 15.63
N ASP A 124 -21.94 -4.31 15.54
CA ASP A 124 -21.73 -3.31 16.61
C ASP A 124 -22.74 -2.16 16.61
N LEU A 125 -23.49 -1.96 15.53
CA LEU A 125 -24.47 -0.88 15.43
C LEU A 125 -25.65 -1.09 16.39
N VAL A 126 -25.64 -0.33 17.47
CA VAL A 126 -26.73 -0.27 18.44
C VAL A 126 -27.92 0.54 17.92
N LYS A 127 -29.09 0.38 18.56
CA LYS A 127 -30.24 1.24 18.29
C LYS A 127 -29.87 2.70 18.55
N ASP A 128 -30.26 3.59 17.63
CA ASP A 128 -29.99 5.02 17.70
C ASP A 128 -28.49 5.38 17.75
N ALA A 129 -27.63 4.53 17.14
CA ALA A 129 -26.18 4.71 17.14
C ALA A 129 -25.74 6.07 16.56
N THR A 130 -24.75 6.67 17.21
CA THR A 130 -23.99 7.82 16.72
C THR A 130 -22.58 7.36 16.36
N VAL A 131 -22.29 7.32 15.07
CA VAL A 131 -21.03 6.79 14.53
C VAL A 131 -20.07 7.94 14.24
N LEU A 132 -18.82 7.79 14.64
CA LEU A 132 -17.71 8.67 14.25
C LEU A 132 -16.74 7.92 13.35
N ASP A 133 -16.58 8.38 12.11
CA ASP A 133 -15.56 7.91 11.17
C ASP A 133 -14.33 8.83 11.22
N PHE A 134 -13.18 8.28 11.59
CA PHE A 134 -11.92 9.04 11.64
C PHE A 134 -11.24 9.23 10.29
N ASN A 135 -11.69 8.53 9.24
CA ASN A 135 -11.05 8.56 7.92
C ASN A 135 -12.05 8.90 6.82
N GLY A 136 -12.19 10.19 6.50
CA GLY A 136 -12.99 10.68 5.37
C GLY A 136 -12.46 10.34 3.98
N SER A 137 -11.27 9.75 3.87
CA SER A 137 -10.82 9.13 2.61
C SER A 137 -11.29 7.68 2.45
N SER A 138 -12.10 7.18 3.38
CA SER A 138 -12.81 5.91 3.32
C SER A 138 -14.33 6.12 3.22
N PHE A 139 -15.07 5.03 2.99
CA PHE A 139 -16.53 5.07 2.87
C PHE A 139 -17.26 4.35 4.03
N LEU A 140 -16.57 4.03 5.13
CA LEU A 140 -17.15 3.28 6.24
C LEU A 140 -18.27 4.06 6.96
N GLY A 141 -18.08 5.35 7.22
CA GLY A 141 -19.11 6.19 7.83
C GLY A 141 -20.39 6.25 7.00
N MET A 142 -20.26 6.45 5.68
CA MET A 142 -21.42 6.43 4.78
C MET A 142 -22.11 5.07 4.74
N ALA A 143 -21.34 3.98 4.80
CA ALA A 143 -21.91 2.63 4.88
C ALA A 143 -22.66 2.42 6.20
N ALA A 144 -22.13 2.89 7.32
CA ALA A 144 -22.82 2.84 8.62
C ALA A 144 -24.12 3.66 8.59
N ALA A 145 -24.14 4.79 7.90
CA ALA A 145 -25.35 5.59 7.66
C ALA A 145 -26.44 4.79 6.94
N LYS A 146 -26.08 4.08 5.86
CA LYS A 146 -27.00 3.17 5.13
C LYS A 146 -27.46 1.97 5.97
N MET A 147 -26.65 1.52 6.91
CA MET A 147 -26.98 0.39 7.80
C MET A 147 -27.95 0.76 8.93
N GLY A 148 -28.32 2.04 9.07
CA GLY A 148 -29.32 2.49 10.04
C GLY A 148 -28.74 3.21 11.26
N ALA A 149 -27.49 3.67 11.21
CA ALA A 149 -27.00 4.63 12.21
C ALA A 149 -27.90 5.87 12.25
N LYS A 150 -28.18 6.41 13.44
CA LYS A 150 -29.03 7.60 13.58
C LYS A 150 -28.32 8.86 13.12
N THR A 151 -27.02 8.97 13.43
CA THR A 151 -26.17 10.07 13.01
C THR A 151 -24.77 9.55 12.75
N VAL A 152 -24.14 10.03 11.68
CA VAL A 152 -22.76 9.73 11.35
C VAL A 152 -21.98 11.04 11.23
N TYR A 153 -20.87 11.13 11.95
CA TYR A 153 -19.89 12.19 11.81
C TYR A 153 -18.67 11.64 11.07
N ILE A 154 -18.20 12.33 10.03
CA ILE A 154 -16.99 11.98 9.29
C ILE A 154 -15.96 13.08 9.51
N LEU A 155 -14.79 12.74 10.05
CA LEU A 155 -13.68 13.67 10.22
C LEU A 155 -12.89 13.80 8.91
N GLU A 156 -12.96 14.96 8.27
CA GLU A 156 -12.23 15.29 7.05
C GLU A 156 -11.99 16.80 6.95
N ASN A 157 -10.74 17.20 6.71
CA ASN A 157 -10.33 18.59 6.60
C ASN A 157 -9.80 18.96 5.20
N MET A 158 -9.56 17.98 4.33
CA MET A 158 -9.15 18.21 2.95
C MET A 158 -10.35 18.58 2.09
N LYS A 159 -10.42 19.84 1.64
CA LYS A 159 -11.52 20.36 0.81
C LYS A 159 -11.84 19.48 -0.41
N LEU A 160 -10.81 18.93 -1.06
CA LEU A 160 -11.00 18.08 -2.23
C LEU A 160 -11.75 16.78 -1.86
N ASN A 161 -11.43 16.16 -0.72
CA ASN A 161 -12.14 14.99 -0.21
C ASN A 161 -13.55 15.34 0.28
N ILE A 162 -13.74 16.49 0.92
CA ILE A 162 -15.07 16.95 1.37
C ILE A 162 -16.03 17.06 0.19
N ASN A 163 -15.59 17.60 -0.95
CA ASN A 163 -16.43 17.67 -2.15
C ASN A 163 -16.81 16.28 -2.66
N ILE A 164 -15.85 15.35 -2.72
CA ILE A 164 -16.09 13.95 -3.11
C ILE A 164 -17.11 13.31 -2.15
N LEU A 165 -16.93 13.46 -0.83
CA LEU A 165 -17.85 12.94 0.17
C LEU A 165 -19.27 13.51 -0.02
N ASN A 166 -19.39 14.81 -0.25
CA ASN A 166 -20.70 15.45 -0.47
C ASN A 166 -21.40 14.92 -1.72
N ASP A 167 -20.67 14.66 -2.80
CA ASP A 167 -21.22 14.06 -4.02
C ASP A 167 -21.74 12.64 -3.74
N TYR A 168 -20.98 11.82 -3.01
CA TYR A 168 -21.42 10.48 -2.59
C TYR A 168 -22.61 10.51 -1.63
N ILE A 169 -22.62 11.42 -0.65
CA ILE A 169 -23.73 11.62 0.29
C ILE A 169 -25.01 11.96 -0.48
N LYS A 170 -24.93 12.89 -1.43
CA LYS A 170 -26.06 13.30 -2.27
C LYS A 170 -26.55 12.18 -3.16
N GLU A 171 -25.66 11.52 -3.90
CA GLU A 171 -26.00 10.42 -4.82
C GLU A 171 -26.66 9.24 -4.07
N ASN A 172 -26.25 9.00 -2.83
CA ASN A 172 -26.81 7.95 -2.00
C ASN A 172 -27.99 8.40 -1.14
N ALA A 173 -28.46 9.64 -1.25
CA ALA A 173 -29.55 10.20 -0.43
C ALA A 173 -29.33 9.95 1.08
N LEU A 174 -28.13 10.27 1.59
CA LEU A 174 -27.79 10.13 3.00
C LEU A 174 -28.13 11.43 3.74
N GLU A 175 -29.17 11.40 4.57
CA GLU A 175 -29.65 12.58 5.31
C GLU A 175 -29.03 12.71 6.71
N ASN A 176 -28.35 11.67 7.17
CA ASN A 176 -27.85 11.49 8.53
C ASN A 176 -26.31 11.56 8.63
N VAL A 177 -25.62 12.07 7.61
CA VAL A 177 -24.16 12.20 7.56
C VAL A 177 -23.75 13.68 7.68
N ILE A 178 -22.80 13.95 8.58
CA ILE A 178 -22.25 15.28 8.83
C ILE A 178 -20.72 15.21 8.70
N VAL A 179 -20.16 15.94 7.73
CA VAL A 179 -18.70 16.04 7.57
C VAL A 179 -18.18 17.20 8.41
N LEU A 180 -17.16 16.93 9.23
CA LEU A 180 -16.57 17.88 10.16
C LEU A 180 -15.07 17.98 9.92
N SER A 181 -14.53 19.21 9.89
CA SER A 181 -13.09 19.43 9.86
C SER A 181 -12.43 19.26 11.23
N GLU A 182 -13.21 19.45 12.30
CA GLU A 182 -12.78 19.35 13.69
C GLU A 182 -13.91 18.78 14.56
N LEU A 183 -13.54 18.05 15.62
CA LEU A 183 -14.49 17.44 16.54
C LEU A 183 -14.71 18.32 17.77
N THR A 184 -15.97 18.48 18.16
CA THR A 184 -16.38 19.20 19.37
C THR A 184 -16.75 18.23 20.49
N ASP A 185 -16.70 18.71 21.73
CA ASP A 185 -17.01 17.92 22.93
C ASP A 185 -18.45 17.41 22.89
N GLU A 186 -19.39 18.25 22.41
CA GLU A 186 -20.79 17.86 22.22
C GLU A 186 -20.96 16.68 21.25
N VAL A 187 -20.15 16.61 20.19
CA VAL A 187 -20.17 15.48 19.25
C VAL A 187 -19.62 14.24 19.94
N LEU A 188 -18.44 14.36 20.56
CA LEU A 188 -17.70 13.25 21.18
C LEU A 188 -18.50 12.56 22.29
N GLU A 189 -19.20 13.33 23.13
CA GLU A 189 -20.05 12.80 24.20
C GLU A 189 -21.24 11.97 23.69
N LYS A 190 -21.69 12.21 22.45
CA LYS A 190 -22.81 11.49 21.83
C LYS A 190 -22.37 10.20 21.14
N VAL A 191 -21.09 10.06 20.79
CA VAL A 191 -20.56 8.91 20.03
C VAL A 191 -20.79 7.60 20.78
N THR A 192 -21.30 6.59 20.07
CA THR A 192 -21.48 5.22 20.54
C THR A 192 -20.55 4.24 19.82
N ASN A 193 -20.15 4.57 18.59
CA ASN A 193 -19.30 3.73 17.74
C ASN A 193 -18.24 4.60 17.07
N VAL A 194 -16.99 4.18 17.13
CA VAL A 194 -15.89 4.73 16.33
C VAL A 194 -15.53 3.71 15.26
N VAL A 195 -15.48 4.16 14.01
CA VAL A 195 -15.03 3.37 12.87
C VAL A 195 -13.86 4.07 12.21
N CYS A 196 -12.94 3.28 11.67
CA CYS A 196 -11.86 3.80 10.85
C CYS A 196 -11.38 2.68 9.94
N ASP A 197 -11.31 2.95 8.63
CA ASP A 197 -10.53 2.10 7.74
C ASP A 197 -9.08 2.59 7.80
N PRO A 198 -8.11 1.82 8.32
CA PRO A 198 -6.76 2.30 8.58
C PRO A 198 -5.89 2.30 7.31
N ASN A 199 -6.34 3.08 6.32
CA ASN A 199 -5.63 3.44 5.10
C ASN A 199 -5.94 4.91 4.81
N PHE A 200 -5.18 5.81 5.43
CA PHE A 200 -5.33 7.24 5.21
C PHE A 200 -4.67 7.62 3.88
N SER A 201 -5.31 8.51 3.11
CA SER A 201 -4.78 8.97 1.81
C SER A 201 -3.35 9.54 1.86
N SER A 202 -2.92 10.05 3.01
CA SER A 202 -1.58 10.58 3.24
C SER A 202 -0.55 9.53 3.68
N ALA A 203 -0.96 8.30 3.99
CA ALA A 203 -0.08 7.26 4.50
C ALA A 203 0.73 6.61 3.38
N ILE A 204 2.04 6.61 3.55
CA ILE A 204 3.06 5.98 2.71
C ILE A 204 3.60 4.73 3.41
N LEU A 205 3.92 4.83 4.70
CA LEU A 205 4.46 3.75 5.53
C LEU A 205 3.34 3.09 6.37
N PRO A 206 3.45 1.79 6.69
CA PRO A 206 2.41 1.06 7.41
C PRO A 206 1.99 1.72 8.74
N TRP A 207 2.94 2.27 9.49
CA TRP A 207 2.71 2.85 10.81
C TRP A 207 2.07 4.24 10.78
N GLU A 208 2.08 4.95 9.66
CA GLU A 208 1.39 6.24 9.55
C GLU A 208 -0.13 6.07 9.66
N ASN A 209 -0.65 4.85 9.43
CA ASN A 209 -2.04 4.51 9.70
C ASN A 209 -2.37 4.41 11.20
N LEU A 210 -1.39 4.43 12.10
CA LEU A 210 -1.60 4.65 13.53
C LEU A 210 -2.14 6.06 13.87
N LYS A 211 -2.35 6.92 12.86
CA LYS A 211 -3.21 8.09 12.99
C LYS A 211 -4.57 7.76 13.64
N VAL A 212 -5.12 6.57 13.43
CA VAL A 212 -6.33 6.12 14.17
C VAL A 212 -6.08 6.05 15.68
N ALA A 213 -4.96 5.48 16.11
CA ALA A 213 -4.59 5.37 17.53
C ALA A 213 -4.29 6.76 18.13
N TYR A 214 -3.62 7.64 17.38
CA TYR A 214 -3.42 9.03 17.77
C TYR A 214 -4.75 9.76 18.01
N LEU A 215 -5.70 9.67 17.08
CA LEU A 215 -7.01 10.31 17.20
C LEU A 215 -7.81 9.74 18.38
N LEU A 216 -7.82 8.43 18.55
CA LEU A 216 -8.43 7.78 19.71
C LEU A 216 -7.82 8.26 21.02
N HIS A 217 -6.48 8.32 21.11
CA HIS A 217 -5.77 8.81 22.29
C HIS A 217 -6.15 10.27 22.59
N LYS A 218 -6.10 11.14 21.57
CA LYS A 218 -6.43 12.57 21.66
C LYS A 218 -7.84 12.83 22.20
N TYR A 219 -8.81 11.98 21.84
CA TYR A 219 -10.22 12.16 22.22
C TYR A 219 -10.69 11.21 23.34
N LYS A 220 -9.81 10.37 23.90
CA LYS A 220 -10.16 9.33 24.88
C LYS A 220 -10.96 9.86 26.07
N SER A 221 -10.58 11.01 26.63
CA SER A 221 -11.22 11.58 27.82
C SER A 221 -12.64 12.13 27.57
N LYS A 222 -13.03 12.30 26.31
CA LYS A 222 -14.33 12.84 25.89
C LYS A 222 -15.26 11.78 25.31
N LEU A 223 -14.71 10.63 24.93
CA LEU A 223 -15.47 9.47 24.50
C LEU A 223 -15.98 8.69 25.72
N LYS A 224 -17.13 8.04 25.60
CA LYS A 224 -17.65 7.15 26.64
C LYS A 224 -16.83 5.86 26.69
N ASP A 225 -16.62 5.32 27.90
CA ASP A 225 -15.95 4.02 28.09
C ASP A 225 -16.66 2.85 27.38
N SER A 226 -17.97 3.00 27.11
CA SER A 226 -18.79 2.00 26.41
C SER A 226 -18.69 2.06 24.89
N VAL A 227 -17.91 2.98 24.33
CA VAL A 227 -17.77 3.13 22.88
C VAL A 227 -17.21 1.86 22.24
N THR A 228 -17.81 1.42 21.15
CA THR A 228 -17.24 0.36 20.31
C THR A 228 -16.24 0.99 19.35
N ILE A 229 -15.15 0.27 19.06
CA ILE A 229 -14.07 0.78 18.22
C ILE A 229 -13.71 -0.29 17.21
N VAL A 230 -13.74 0.07 15.92
CA VAL A 230 -13.33 -0.79 14.81
C VAL A 230 -12.27 -0.04 14.00
N PRO A 231 -11.06 -0.58 13.78
CA PRO A 231 -10.58 -1.91 14.22
C PRO A 231 -10.36 -2.01 15.74
N GLU A 232 -10.32 -3.23 16.28
CA GLU A 232 -10.15 -3.45 17.73
C GLU A 232 -8.68 -3.31 18.17
N SER A 233 -7.74 -3.71 17.32
CA SER A 233 -6.31 -3.63 17.60
C SER A 233 -5.48 -3.59 16.31
N CYS A 234 -4.20 -3.24 16.47
CA CYS A 234 -3.19 -3.27 15.42
C CYS A 234 -1.93 -3.97 15.94
N GLU A 235 -1.30 -4.77 15.09
CA GLU A 235 0.00 -5.38 15.33
C GLU A 235 0.97 -4.99 14.22
N PHE A 236 2.24 -4.75 14.56
CA PHE A 236 3.32 -4.67 13.57
C PHE A 236 4.16 -5.94 13.61
N TRP A 237 4.48 -6.43 12.42
CA TRP A 237 5.25 -7.65 12.22
C TRP A 237 6.43 -7.37 11.32
N ALA A 238 7.51 -8.13 11.51
CA ALA A 238 8.66 -8.07 10.63
C ALA A 238 9.32 -9.43 10.42
N MET A 239 10.02 -9.58 9.30
CA MET A 239 10.81 -10.76 9.00
C MET A 239 12.02 -10.44 8.12
N PRO A 240 13.11 -11.21 8.22
CA PRO A 240 14.19 -11.17 7.24
C PRO A 240 13.74 -11.80 5.92
N VAL A 241 14.16 -11.21 4.81
CA VAL A 241 13.83 -11.68 3.46
C VAL A 241 15.06 -11.74 2.56
N GLU A 242 14.91 -12.54 1.50
CA GLU A 242 15.73 -12.45 0.30
C GLU A 242 14.87 -11.89 -0.82
N PHE A 243 15.03 -10.60 -1.11
CA PHE A 243 14.57 -10.00 -2.36
C PHE A 243 15.32 -10.62 -3.52
N LYS A 244 14.60 -11.00 -4.56
CA LYS A 244 15.23 -11.50 -5.78
C LYS A 244 16.04 -10.40 -6.46
N ASP A 245 15.44 -9.22 -6.61
CA ASP A 245 16.02 -8.14 -7.40
C ASP A 245 15.94 -6.77 -6.73
N LEU A 246 14.89 -6.47 -5.94
CA LEU A 246 14.67 -5.14 -5.33
C LEU A 246 15.89 -4.58 -4.58
N HIS A 247 16.67 -5.43 -3.89
CA HIS A 247 17.90 -4.99 -3.21
C HIS A 247 18.89 -4.24 -4.11
N LYS A 248 18.89 -4.48 -5.42
CA LYS A 248 19.78 -3.85 -6.41
C LYS A 248 19.60 -2.34 -6.50
N ILE A 249 18.46 -1.78 -6.11
CA ILE A 249 18.25 -0.32 -6.12
C ILE A 249 19.10 0.41 -5.07
N ARG A 250 19.66 -0.32 -4.08
CA ARG A 250 20.44 0.26 -2.98
C ARG A 250 21.88 -0.28 -2.87
N ILE A 251 22.27 -1.24 -3.72
CA ILE A 251 23.61 -1.83 -3.67
C ILE A 251 24.60 -0.93 -4.42
N PRO A 252 25.79 -0.63 -3.86
CA PRO A 252 26.87 0.06 -4.56
C PRO A 252 27.26 -0.66 -5.85
N LEU A 253 27.64 0.09 -6.89
CA LEU A 253 27.99 -0.45 -8.19
C LEU A 253 29.32 -1.22 -8.16
N GLY A 254 30.31 -0.74 -7.40
CA GLY A 254 31.65 -1.30 -7.36
C GLY A 254 32.37 -1.15 -8.71
N THR A 255 32.35 -2.18 -9.54
CA THR A 255 32.91 -2.15 -10.90
C THR A 255 31.82 -2.47 -11.92
N CYS A 256 31.62 -1.59 -12.89
CA CYS A 256 30.62 -1.74 -13.95
C CYS A 256 31.32 -1.74 -15.31
N GLU A 257 31.19 -2.82 -16.09
CA GLU A 257 31.83 -2.97 -17.41
C GLU A 257 33.35 -2.66 -17.40
N GLY A 258 34.04 -3.03 -16.32
CA GLY A 258 35.48 -2.79 -16.13
C GLY A 258 35.86 -1.39 -15.64
N ILE A 259 34.88 -0.51 -15.39
CA ILE A 259 35.08 0.85 -14.86
C ILE A 259 34.85 0.84 -13.35
N ASP A 260 35.81 1.38 -12.60
CA ASP A 260 35.69 1.57 -11.15
C ASP A 260 34.73 2.71 -10.81
N MET A 261 33.65 2.38 -10.12
CA MET A 261 32.57 3.29 -9.72
C MET A 261 32.64 3.71 -8.25
N THR A 262 33.71 3.35 -7.53
CA THR A 262 33.85 3.60 -6.08
C THR A 262 33.67 5.07 -5.70
N MET A 263 34.14 6.01 -6.54
CA MET A 263 33.93 7.45 -6.30
C MET A 263 32.45 7.85 -6.38
N PHE A 264 31.71 7.30 -7.35
CA PHE A 264 30.28 7.53 -7.48
C PHE A 264 29.51 6.90 -6.32
N ASP A 265 29.86 5.66 -5.95
CA ASP A 265 29.25 4.98 -4.80
C ASP A 265 29.43 5.78 -3.51
N SER A 266 30.63 6.35 -3.30
CA SER A 266 30.91 7.18 -2.12
C SER A 266 30.06 8.46 -2.09
N LEU A 267 29.89 9.11 -3.25
CA LEU A 267 29.04 10.30 -3.40
C LEU A 267 27.56 9.98 -3.12
N VAL A 268 27.04 8.89 -3.69
CA VAL A 268 25.64 8.48 -3.48
C VAL A 268 25.43 8.10 -2.01
N GLU A 269 26.28 7.25 -1.43
CA GLU A 269 26.13 6.78 -0.06
C GLU A 269 26.18 7.93 0.96
N SER A 270 27.10 8.89 0.79
CA SER A 270 27.16 10.08 1.65
C SER A 270 25.90 10.94 1.56
N SER A 271 25.32 11.09 0.36
CA SER A 271 24.07 11.83 0.18
C SER A 271 22.89 11.11 0.82
N ARG A 272 22.82 9.78 0.66
CA ARG A 272 21.76 8.94 1.25
C ARG A 272 21.76 8.98 2.77
N LEU A 273 22.93 8.93 3.40
CA LEU A 273 23.04 9.00 4.88
C LEU A 273 22.46 10.30 5.47
N ILE A 274 22.38 11.37 4.68
CA ILE A 274 21.85 12.67 5.10
C ILE A 274 20.35 12.78 4.84
N SER A 275 19.87 12.22 3.72
CA SER A 275 18.56 12.57 3.15
C SER A 275 17.58 11.42 3.04
N ASP A 276 18.05 10.17 2.98
CA ASP A 276 17.17 9.02 2.80
C ASP A 276 16.69 8.50 4.16
N ALA A 277 15.41 8.16 4.21
CA ALA A 277 14.88 7.34 5.29
C ALA A 277 15.55 5.96 5.27
N GLU A 278 15.81 5.42 6.47
CA GLU A 278 16.45 4.11 6.59
C GLU A 278 15.54 2.95 6.14
N ILE A 279 14.22 3.16 6.26
CA ILE A 279 13.16 2.22 5.91
C ILE A 279 12.24 2.92 4.90
N GLU A 280 11.89 2.19 3.84
CA GLU A 280 11.20 2.74 2.67
C GLU A 280 9.90 1.98 2.41
N ALA A 281 8.92 2.62 1.76
CA ALA A 281 7.67 1.96 1.40
C ALA A 281 7.72 1.37 -0.02
N GLN A 282 7.48 0.07 -0.16
CA GLN A 282 7.45 -0.63 -1.45
C GLN A 282 6.18 -1.47 -1.61
N PRO A 283 5.55 -1.49 -2.80
CA PRO A 283 4.46 -2.42 -3.12
C PRO A 283 5.05 -3.82 -3.38
N LEU A 284 5.25 -4.62 -2.32
CA LEU A 284 6.03 -5.86 -2.43
C LEU A 284 5.39 -6.94 -3.31
N TRP A 285 4.12 -6.78 -3.69
CA TRP A 285 3.47 -7.64 -4.68
C TRP A 285 4.14 -7.54 -6.07
N GLU A 286 4.83 -6.43 -6.36
CA GLU A 286 5.62 -6.22 -7.59
C GLU A 286 7.06 -6.76 -7.49
N TYR A 287 7.54 -7.03 -6.26
CA TYR A 287 8.93 -7.36 -5.98
C TYR A 287 9.08 -8.71 -5.27
N PRO A 288 9.31 -9.81 -6.03
CA PRO A 288 9.37 -11.14 -5.45
C PRO A 288 10.47 -11.27 -4.40
N CYS A 289 10.10 -11.83 -3.24
CA CYS A 289 11.04 -12.18 -2.18
C CYS A 289 10.72 -13.54 -1.57
N LYS A 290 11.70 -14.11 -0.86
CA LYS A 290 11.52 -15.30 -0.01
C LYS A 290 11.57 -14.91 1.47
N CYS A 291 10.74 -15.55 2.27
CA CYS A 291 10.83 -15.49 3.72
C CYS A 291 12.09 -16.23 4.19
N ARG A 292 12.93 -15.60 5.01
CA ARG A 292 14.23 -16.17 5.43
C ARG A 292 14.35 -16.41 6.93
N GLY A 293 13.30 -16.13 7.69
CA GLY A 293 13.21 -16.34 9.13
C GLY A 293 11.79 -16.11 9.61
N GLU A 294 11.44 -16.63 10.78
CA GLU A 294 10.07 -16.58 11.29
C GLU A 294 9.60 -15.12 11.45
N PRO A 295 8.38 -14.78 10.99
CA PRO A 295 7.75 -13.50 11.32
C PRO A 295 7.71 -13.24 12.82
N ARG A 296 8.16 -12.05 13.24
CA ARG A 296 8.17 -11.61 14.64
C ARG A 296 7.24 -10.42 14.81
N LYS A 297 6.37 -10.51 15.82
CA LYS A 297 5.57 -9.37 16.27
C LYS A 297 6.49 -8.38 16.97
N LEU A 298 6.46 -7.14 16.54
CA LEU A 298 7.26 -6.04 17.07
C LEU A 298 6.51 -5.30 18.18
N VAL A 299 5.25 -4.97 17.95
CA VAL A 299 4.41 -4.23 18.90
C VAL A 299 2.94 -4.50 18.62
N GLU A 300 2.11 -4.36 19.65
CA GLU A 300 0.66 -4.50 19.58
C GLU A 300 -0.01 -3.33 20.31
N LEU A 301 -1.03 -2.74 19.68
CA LEU A 301 -1.81 -1.64 20.21
C LEU A 301 -3.28 -2.07 20.29
N GLN A 302 -3.80 -2.10 21.51
CA GLN A 302 -5.22 -2.35 21.79
C GLN A 302 -5.96 -1.01 21.76
N MET A 303 -6.91 -0.83 20.83
CA MET A 303 -7.52 0.49 20.59
C MET A 303 -8.34 1.00 21.78
N LYS A 304 -8.88 0.09 22.60
CA LYS A 304 -9.57 0.44 23.85
C LYS A 304 -8.63 0.79 25.01
N ASP A 305 -7.39 0.27 24.98
CA ASP A 305 -6.41 0.44 26.06
C ASP A 305 -5.11 1.05 25.54
N LEU A 306 -5.23 2.22 24.91
CA LEU A 306 -4.08 2.94 24.38
C LEU A 306 -3.25 3.58 25.50
N LYS A 307 -1.94 3.37 25.42
CA LYS A 307 -0.90 4.04 26.23
C LYS A 307 -0.34 5.24 25.46
N VAL A 308 0.19 6.25 26.16
CA VAL A 308 0.81 7.41 25.51
C VAL A 308 2.02 6.96 24.69
N THR A 309 2.87 6.11 25.28
CA THR A 309 4.09 5.63 24.66
C THR A 309 4.11 4.10 24.58
N TYR A 310 4.67 3.62 23.48
CA TYR A 310 4.98 2.22 23.24
C TYR A 310 6.47 2.13 22.93
N ALA A 311 7.17 1.24 23.61
CA ALA A 311 8.54 0.90 23.30
C ALA A 311 8.69 -0.61 23.38
N SER A 312 9.33 -1.19 22.37
CA SER A 312 9.68 -2.60 22.37
C SER A 312 11.00 -2.78 21.66
N ASP A 313 11.84 -3.63 22.21
CA ASP A 313 13.02 -4.14 21.55
C ASP A 313 13.02 -5.67 21.62
N GLY A 314 13.85 -6.26 20.78
CA GLY A 314 13.97 -7.69 20.71
C GLY A 314 15.21 -8.11 19.95
N VAL A 315 15.66 -9.33 20.25
CA VAL A 315 16.73 -10.00 19.53
C VAL A 315 16.24 -11.39 19.16
N HIS A 316 16.24 -11.70 17.87
CA HIS A 316 15.76 -12.97 17.34
C HIS A 316 16.82 -13.63 16.46
N PRO A 317 16.87 -14.97 16.40
CA PRO A 317 17.65 -15.66 15.38
C PRO A 317 17.15 -15.25 13.98
N ILE A 318 18.06 -15.18 13.01
CA ILE A 318 17.67 -14.99 11.60
C ILE A 318 17.23 -16.33 11.00
N VAL A 319 17.96 -17.40 11.30
CA VAL A 319 17.66 -18.76 10.82
C VAL A 319 17.07 -19.57 11.97
N ASP A 320 15.78 -19.90 11.85
CA ASP A 320 15.04 -20.66 12.86
C ASP A 320 15.11 -22.19 12.69
N SER A 321 15.52 -22.68 11.50
CA SER A 321 15.69 -24.12 11.24
C SER A 321 16.88 -24.42 10.32
N GLU A 322 17.54 -25.57 10.52
CA GLU A 322 18.77 -26.00 9.84
C GLU A 322 18.59 -26.42 8.37
N SER A 323 17.47 -26.07 7.73
CA SER A 323 17.03 -26.76 6.50
C SER A 323 17.77 -26.38 5.21
N GLN A 324 18.58 -25.32 5.19
CA GLN A 324 19.24 -24.86 3.95
C GLN A 324 20.75 -24.69 4.09
N ALA A 325 21.48 -25.16 3.08
CA ALA A 325 22.93 -25.04 2.97
C ALA A 325 23.42 -23.58 2.86
N SER A 326 22.55 -22.65 2.44
CA SER A 326 22.84 -21.22 2.37
C SER A 326 21.57 -20.42 2.63
N ASN A 327 21.64 -19.43 3.53
CA ASN A 327 20.54 -18.55 3.88
C ASN A 327 20.92 -17.11 3.53
N PRO A 328 20.75 -16.67 2.27
CA PRO A 328 20.96 -15.28 1.91
C PRO A 328 19.86 -14.39 2.50
N VAL A 329 20.26 -13.28 3.10
CA VAL A 329 19.36 -12.21 3.56
C VAL A 329 19.87 -10.89 3.00
N ASN A 330 19.00 -10.15 2.33
CA ASN A 330 19.32 -8.85 1.74
C ASN A 330 18.30 -7.76 2.08
N GLY A 331 17.35 -8.06 2.96
CA GLY A 331 16.48 -7.06 3.54
C GLY A 331 15.64 -7.57 4.71
N PHE A 332 14.91 -6.63 5.33
CA PHE A 332 13.84 -6.90 6.27
C PHE A 332 12.58 -6.21 5.77
N VAL A 333 11.43 -6.80 6.07
CA VAL A 333 10.12 -6.25 5.72
C VAL A 333 9.30 -6.06 6.98
N ILE A 334 8.49 -5.00 7.02
CA ILE A 334 7.61 -4.62 8.13
C ILE A 334 6.22 -4.35 7.58
N TRP A 335 5.18 -4.87 8.23
CA TRP A 335 3.79 -4.65 7.85
C TRP A 335 2.87 -4.57 9.06
N ALA A 336 1.66 -4.04 8.85
CA ALA A 336 0.61 -3.96 9.85
C ALA A 336 -0.41 -5.11 9.68
N VAL A 337 -0.98 -5.56 10.80
CA VAL A 337 -2.11 -6.48 10.85
C VAL A 337 -3.18 -5.84 11.74
N TRP A 338 -4.39 -5.69 11.19
CA TRP A 338 -5.51 -5.07 11.87
C TRP A 338 -6.53 -6.11 12.31
N MET A 339 -6.98 -6.05 13.55
CA MET A 339 -8.03 -6.94 14.06
C MET A 339 -9.40 -6.29 13.86
N VAL A 340 -10.28 -7.00 13.17
CA VAL A 340 -11.66 -6.59 12.89
C VAL A 340 -12.58 -7.78 13.12
N GLY A 341 -13.48 -7.69 14.09
CA GLY A 341 -14.37 -8.79 14.49
C GLY A 341 -13.64 -10.05 14.91
N GLY A 342 -12.51 -9.88 15.62
CA GLY A 342 -11.66 -11.00 16.05
C GLY A 342 -10.93 -11.71 14.90
N LYS A 343 -10.93 -11.14 13.69
CA LYS A 343 -10.22 -11.66 12.51
C LYS A 343 -9.12 -10.71 12.08
N SER A 344 -7.97 -11.26 11.70
CA SER A 344 -6.84 -10.48 11.22
C SER A 344 -7.01 -10.07 9.75
N ILE A 345 -6.71 -8.80 9.46
CA ILE A 345 -6.59 -8.21 8.12
C ILE A 345 -5.15 -7.73 7.98
N SER A 346 -4.36 -8.48 7.21
CA SER A 346 -2.98 -8.12 6.90
C SER A 346 -2.91 -6.98 5.87
N ALA A 347 -2.03 -6.02 6.10
CA ALA A 347 -1.56 -5.03 5.11
C ALA A 347 -0.16 -5.42 4.56
N GLY A 348 0.17 -6.71 4.62
CA GLY A 348 1.42 -7.28 4.16
C GLY A 348 1.16 -8.63 3.48
N PRO A 349 1.69 -9.76 4.00
CA PRO A 349 1.44 -11.07 3.42
C PRO A 349 -0.06 -11.41 3.37
N VAL A 350 -0.55 -11.91 2.24
CA VAL A 350 -1.95 -12.37 2.05
C VAL A 350 -2.22 -13.64 2.84
N GLU A 351 -1.21 -14.49 2.94
CA GLU A 351 -1.16 -15.70 3.76
C GLU A 351 0.04 -15.60 4.70
N TRP A 352 0.00 -16.33 5.82
CA TRP A 352 1.10 -16.31 6.76
C TRP A 352 2.39 -16.83 6.11
N PRO A 353 3.51 -16.10 6.15
CA PRO A 353 4.74 -16.51 5.48
C PRO A 353 5.35 -17.77 6.11
N ASN A 354 5.77 -18.72 5.27
CA ASN A 354 6.59 -19.86 5.69
C ASN A 354 8.05 -19.65 5.30
N VAL A 355 8.98 -20.03 6.18
CA VAL A 355 10.42 -19.90 5.93
C VAL A 355 10.84 -20.70 4.70
N GLY A 356 11.60 -20.06 3.81
CA GLY A 356 12.08 -20.63 2.55
C GLY A 356 11.14 -20.44 1.36
N GLU A 357 9.87 -20.12 1.60
CA GLU A 357 8.87 -19.92 0.56
C GLU A 357 8.83 -18.48 0.04
N ARG A 358 8.28 -18.30 -1.16
CA ARG A 358 7.98 -16.97 -1.69
C ARG A 358 6.79 -16.36 -0.97
N VAL A 359 6.83 -15.07 -0.72
CA VAL A 359 5.76 -14.36 -0.03
C VAL A 359 4.80 -13.75 -1.06
N SER A 360 3.50 -13.98 -0.87
CA SER A 360 2.45 -13.29 -1.62
C SER A 360 1.99 -12.08 -0.81
N TRP A 361 2.08 -10.90 -1.39
CA TRP A 361 1.82 -9.63 -0.72
C TRP A 361 0.48 -9.03 -1.14
N ASP A 362 -0.15 -8.30 -0.23
CA ASP A 362 -1.33 -7.49 -0.48
C ASP A 362 -1.03 -6.42 -1.54
N MET A 363 -1.84 -6.37 -2.59
CA MET A 363 -1.64 -5.42 -3.71
C MET A 363 -2.21 -4.03 -3.44
N HIS A 364 -2.98 -3.89 -2.36
CA HIS A 364 -3.71 -2.66 -2.02
C HIS A 364 -2.93 -1.76 -1.05
N THR A 365 -1.82 -2.24 -0.49
CA THR A 365 -1.00 -1.53 0.49
C THR A 365 0.48 -1.63 0.16
N ARG A 366 1.27 -0.70 0.70
CA ARG A 366 2.74 -0.74 0.64
C ARG A 366 3.27 -1.28 1.96
N GLN A 367 4.38 -2.01 1.89
CA GLN A 367 5.07 -2.54 3.05
C GLN A 367 6.36 -1.76 3.26
N ALA A 368 6.79 -1.67 4.51
CA ALA A 368 8.04 -1.05 4.86
C ALA A 368 9.19 -2.03 4.61
N VAL A 369 10.27 -1.57 3.99
CA VAL A 369 11.44 -2.37 3.65
C VAL A 369 12.71 -1.72 4.16
N LYS A 370 13.55 -2.52 4.80
CA LYS A 370 14.93 -2.19 5.13
C LYS A 370 15.84 -2.98 4.21
N ILE A 371 16.35 -2.35 3.15
CA ILE A 371 17.27 -3.00 2.21
C ILE A 371 18.70 -2.97 2.79
N LEU A 372 19.38 -4.12 2.77
CA LEU A 372 20.76 -4.21 3.21
C LEU A 372 21.72 -3.80 2.08
N LYS A 373 22.81 -3.13 2.43
CA LYS A 373 23.86 -2.71 1.48
C LYS A 373 24.54 -3.87 0.76
N LYS A 374 24.44 -5.08 1.31
CA LYS A 374 24.93 -6.32 0.72
C LYS A 374 24.10 -7.49 1.22
N THR A 375 23.96 -8.50 0.36
CA THR A 375 23.45 -9.80 0.78
C THR A 375 24.40 -10.40 1.83
N LYS A 376 23.84 -10.82 2.96
CA LYS A 376 24.55 -11.56 4.00
C LYS A 376 24.15 -13.02 3.90
N ILE A 377 25.14 -13.91 3.85
CA ILE A 377 24.90 -15.34 4.05
C ILE A 377 24.91 -15.56 5.56
N VAL A 378 23.77 -15.93 6.12
CA VAL A 378 23.60 -16.07 7.57
C VAL A 378 23.58 -17.53 8.00
N SER A 379 23.96 -17.78 9.24
CA SER A 379 23.91 -19.07 9.91
C SER A 379 22.96 -19.02 11.13
N ASN A 380 22.83 -20.15 11.82
CA ASN A 380 22.04 -20.28 13.06
C ASN A 380 22.57 -19.42 14.23
N SER A 381 23.84 -18.98 14.18
CA SER A 381 24.40 -18.07 15.19
C SER A 381 24.03 -16.61 14.96
N ASP A 382 23.61 -16.26 13.74
CA ASP A 382 23.29 -14.89 13.39
C ASP A 382 21.93 -14.47 13.95
N LYS A 383 21.92 -13.26 14.50
CA LYS A 383 20.74 -12.65 15.12
C LYS A 383 20.47 -11.30 14.48
N TRP A 384 19.21 -10.91 14.50
CA TRP A 384 18.81 -9.55 14.21
C TRP A 384 18.13 -8.96 15.43
N ASN A 385 18.29 -7.65 15.59
CA ASN A 385 17.69 -6.89 16.66
C ASN A 385 16.81 -5.79 16.08
N TYR A 386 15.75 -5.44 16.80
CA TYR A 386 14.90 -4.32 16.47
C TYR A 386 14.68 -3.45 17.71
N GLN A 387 14.35 -2.20 17.45
CA GLN A 387 13.86 -1.24 18.42
C GLN A 387 12.71 -0.49 17.77
N VAL A 388 11.55 -0.49 18.43
CA VAL A 388 10.36 0.25 18.02
C VAL A 388 9.99 1.19 19.15
N ALA A 389 9.73 2.44 18.81
CA ALA A 389 9.24 3.45 19.74
C ALA A 389 8.15 4.27 19.05
N CYS A 390 7.01 4.38 19.70
CA CYS A 390 5.85 5.14 19.25
C CYS A 390 5.38 6.05 20.39
N ASP A 391 5.10 7.30 20.06
CA ASP A 391 4.60 8.34 20.93
C ASP A 391 3.30 8.92 20.34
N LEU A 392 2.18 8.51 20.92
CA LEU A 392 0.85 8.92 20.50
C LEU A 392 0.50 10.36 20.89
N GLU A 393 1.26 11.02 21.77
CA GLU A 393 0.99 12.43 22.09
C GLU A 393 1.47 13.34 20.95
N ASN A 394 2.66 13.02 20.41
CA ASN A 394 3.30 13.77 19.35
C ASN A 394 2.96 13.25 17.94
N GLY A 395 2.28 12.10 17.83
CA GLY A 395 2.01 11.46 16.54
C GLY A 395 3.28 10.94 15.85
N HIS A 396 4.28 10.58 16.65
CA HIS A 396 5.52 9.96 16.18
C HIS A 396 5.36 8.45 16.29
N PHE A 397 5.57 7.71 15.21
CA PHE A 397 5.29 6.28 15.13
C PHE A 397 6.52 5.48 14.73
#